data_AF-A0A257TJ62-F1
#
_entry.id   AF-A0A257TJ62-F1
#
_cell.length_a   1.000
_cell.length_b   1.000
_cell.length_c   1.000
_cell.angle_alpha   90.00
_cell.angle_beta   90.00
_cell.angle_gamma   90.00
#
_symmetry.space_group_name_H-M   'P 1'
#
loop_
_entity.id
_entity.type
_entity.pdbx_description
1 polymer ?
#
loop_
_entity_poly.entity_id
_entity_poly.type
_entity_poly.pdbx_seq_one_letter_code
_entity_poly.pdbx_strand_id
1 'polypeptide(L)'
;MCLALLVAAGGCTHVQLRRNTVRQALTVGDIHQQQVLDNLAMFVYNPNSLPTFSYPNQSSSNVTDTGTLQGSGGFGRSSGPFLFNMLGSMLTGQRQAAEAFTLNPVNDPRKLELMRCAYQKALVGCIGMPMSEACPDCQTIQKKFYTGDPDGEINATANGIVSSECLDTKKCWFRYSCKKCLPKY
;
A
#
# COMPACT_ATOMS: atom_id res chain seq x y z
N MET A 1 -6.28 44.14 -6.73
CA MET A 1 -5.41 43.12 -7.37
C MET A 1 -4.90 42.03 -6.41
N CYS A 2 -4.69 42.27 -5.12
CA CYS A 2 -4.22 41.21 -4.19
C CYS A 2 -5.20 40.04 -3.96
N LEU A 3 -6.52 40.26 -4.05
CA LEU A 3 -7.51 39.21 -3.73
C LEU A 3 -7.54 38.07 -4.77
N ALA A 4 -7.26 38.37 -6.04
CA ALA A 4 -7.27 37.37 -7.12
C ALA A 4 -6.07 36.42 -7.05
N LEU A 5 -4.92 36.89 -6.54
CA LEU A 5 -3.71 36.10 -6.35
C LEU A 5 -3.86 35.05 -5.23
N LEU A 6 -4.63 35.36 -4.17
CA LEU A 6 -4.91 34.43 -3.08
C LEU A 6 -5.82 33.26 -3.52
N VAL A 7 -6.80 33.52 -4.39
CA VAL A 7 -7.70 32.48 -4.91
C VAL A 7 -6.98 31.55 -5.89
N ALA A 8 -6.06 32.08 -6.70
CA ALA A 8 -5.26 31.27 -7.63
C ALA A 8 -4.25 30.35 -6.90
N ALA A 9 -3.68 30.80 -5.78
CA ALA A 9 -2.72 30.01 -5.00
C ALA A 9 -3.34 28.75 -4.37
N GLY A 10 -4.62 28.81 -3.96
CA GLY A 10 -5.33 27.65 -3.39
C GLY A 10 -5.62 26.52 -4.40
N GLY A 11 -5.73 26.83 -5.69
CA GLY A 11 -5.95 25.82 -6.72
C GLY A 11 -4.72 24.94 -6.98
N CYS A 12 -3.52 25.53 -6.91
CA CYS A 12 -2.26 24.83 -7.18
C CYS A 12 -1.93 23.78 -6.12
N THR A 13 -2.24 24.05 -4.85
CA THR A 13 -2.00 23.11 -3.74
C THR A 13 -2.89 21.88 -3.86
N HIS A 14 -4.17 22.05 -4.19
CA HIS A 14 -5.13 20.97 -4.34
C HIS A 14 -4.78 20.03 -5.51
N VAL A 15 -4.39 20.57 -6.66
CA VAL A 15 -3.96 19.76 -7.82
C VAL A 15 -2.71 18.93 -7.49
N GLN A 16 -1.79 19.49 -6.72
CA GLN A 16 -0.59 18.78 -6.29
C GLN A 16 -0.90 17.68 -5.29
N LEU A 17 -1.73 17.96 -4.27
CA LEU A 17 -2.16 16.95 -3.31
C LEU A 17 -2.82 15.77 -4.04
N ARG A 18 -3.74 16.04 -4.97
CA ARG A 18 -4.38 15.00 -5.79
C ARG A 18 -3.37 14.16 -6.57
N ARG A 19 -2.37 14.77 -7.22
CA ARG A 19 -1.33 14.05 -7.97
C ARG A 19 -0.49 13.16 -7.06
N ASN A 20 -0.12 13.67 -5.88
CA ASN A 20 0.64 12.91 -4.89
C ASN A 20 -0.19 11.76 -4.33
N THR A 21 -1.45 11.98 -3.96
CA THR A 21 -2.35 10.91 -3.49
C THR A 21 -2.53 9.80 -4.53
N VAL A 22 -2.67 10.14 -5.82
CA VAL A 22 -2.78 9.12 -6.88
C VAL A 22 -1.47 8.34 -7.05
N ARG A 23 -0.32 9.01 -7.03
CA ARG A 23 0.98 8.31 -7.08
C ARG A 23 1.18 7.41 -5.87
N GLN A 24 0.84 7.90 -4.68
CA GLN A 24 0.89 7.16 -3.43
C GLN A 24 0.00 5.91 -3.45
N ALA A 25 -1.19 6.02 -4.03
CA ALA A 25 -2.09 4.88 -4.19
C ALA A 25 -1.52 3.81 -5.15
N LEU A 26 -0.83 4.22 -6.21
CA LEU A 26 -0.20 3.28 -7.15
C LEU A 26 0.97 2.51 -6.52
N THR A 27 1.78 3.17 -5.67
CA THR A 27 2.92 2.50 -5.02
C THR A 27 2.51 1.42 -4.01
N VAL A 28 1.31 1.50 -3.43
CA VAL A 28 0.80 0.48 -2.50
C VAL A 28 0.65 -0.88 -3.19
N GLY A 29 0.14 -0.88 -4.43
CA GLY A 29 0.02 -2.11 -5.22
C GLY A 29 1.38 -2.74 -5.52
N ASP A 30 2.37 -1.92 -5.85
CA ASP A 30 3.73 -2.37 -6.16
C ASP A 30 4.43 -2.97 -4.93
N ILE A 31 4.28 -2.35 -3.75
CA ILE A 31 4.79 -2.88 -2.47
C ILE A 31 4.19 -4.26 -2.18
N HIS A 32 2.87 -4.42 -2.32
CA HIS A 32 2.22 -5.71 -2.10
C HIS A 32 2.67 -6.77 -3.10
N GLN A 33 2.85 -6.39 -4.36
CA GLN A 33 3.33 -7.30 -5.39
C GLN A 33 4.75 -7.78 -5.07
N GLN A 34 5.67 -6.88 -4.71
CA GLN A 34 7.03 -7.23 -4.34
C GLN A 34 7.06 -8.15 -3.11
N GLN A 35 6.28 -7.85 -2.07
CA GLN A 35 6.19 -8.74 -0.90
C GLN A 35 5.72 -10.15 -1.27
N VAL A 36 4.74 -10.28 -2.15
CA VAL A 36 4.24 -11.61 -2.60
C VAL A 36 5.31 -12.34 -3.42
N LEU A 37 6.01 -11.64 -4.31
CA LEU A 37 7.07 -12.22 -5.13
C LEU A 37 8.28 -12.66 -4.30
N ASP A 38 8.71 -11.84 -3.34
CA ASP A 38 9.83 -12.17 -2.44
C ASP A 38 9.51 -13.37 -1.56
N ASN A 39 8.29 -13.43 -1.01
CA ASN A 39 7.84 -14.60 -0.25
C ASN A 39 7.81 -15.85 -1.14
N LEU A 40 7.29 -15.75 -2.37
CA LEU A 40 7.29 -16.87 -3.30
C LEU A 40 8.71 -17.37 -3.61
N ALA A 41 9.64 -16.46 -3.89
CA ALA A 41 11.03 -16.79 -4.13
C ALA A 41 11.67 -17.49 -2.92
N MET A 42 11.36 -17.00 -1.70
CA MET A 42 11.82 -17.63 -0.45
C MET A 42 11.24 -19.04 -0.27
N PHE A 43 9.97 -19.28 -0.63
CA PHE A 43 9.36 -20.61 -0.56
C PHE A 43 9.91 -21.60 -1.57
N VAL A 44 10.35 -21.13 -2.75
CA VAL A 44 11.05 -21.98 -3.74
C VAL A 44 12.39 -22.46 -3.18
N TYR A 45 13.12 -21.59 -2.48
CA TYR A 45 14.40 -21.96 -1.87
C TYR A 45 14.23 -22.80 -0.60
N ASN A 46 13.30 -22.42 0.27
CA ASN A 46 13.01 -23.11 1.53
C ASN A 46 11.49 -23.20 1.78
N PRO A 47 10.87 -24.37 1.57
CA PRO A 47 9.42 -24.54 1.72
C PRO A 47 8.94 -24.41 3.17
N ASN A 48 9.86 -24.44 4.14
CA ASN A 48 9.59 -24.32 5.56
C ASN A 48 9.78 -22.90 6.11
N SER A 49 10.08 -21.94 5.24
CA SER A 49 10.18 -20.53 5.62
C SER A 49 8.81 -19.94 6.00
N LEU A 50 8.82 -18.91 6.84
CA LEU A 50 7.61 -18.19 7.24
C LEU A 50 7.46 -16.93 6.39
N PRO A 51 6.28 -16.67 5.81
CA PRO A 51 6.09 -15.48 5.01
C PRO A 51 6.13 -14.25 5.91
N THR A 52 6.71 -13.17 5.40
CA THR A 52 6.61 -11.86 6.06
C THR A 52 5.66 -11.00 5.23
N PHE A 53 4.61 -10.48 5.87
CA PHE A 53 3.64 -9.62 5.20
C PHE A 53 3.35 -8.42 6.07
N SER A 54 3.38 -7.24 5.46
CA SER A 54 3.04 -5.99 6.14
C SER A 54 2.12 -5.20 5.25
N TYR A 55 1.00 -4.75 5.81
CA TYR A 55 0.05 -3.93 5.08
C TYR A 55 0.13 -2.48 5.55
N PRO A 56 0.06 -1.50 4.63
CA PRO A 56 -0.05 -0.10 5.02
C PRO A 56 -1.43 0.12 5.64
N ASN A 57 -1.45 0.45 6.94
CA ASN A 57 -2.70 0.74 7.65
C ASN A 57 -3.12 2.19 7.42
N GLN A 58 -2.13 3.09 7.37
CA GLN A 58 -2.36 4.53 7.22
C GLN A 58 -1.29 5.12 6.30
N SER A 59 -1.73 6.02 5.44
CA SER A 59 -0.90 6.85 4.60
C SER A 59 -1.19 8.31 4.91
N SER A 60 -0.18 9.07 5.29
CA SER A 60 -0.32 10.53 5.42
C SER A 60 0.49 11.21 4.32
N SER A 61 -0.12 12.21 3.70
CA SER A 61 0.56 13.16 2.82
C SER A 61 0.34 14.54 3.40
N ASN A 62 1.42 15.22 3.76
CA ASN A 62 1.39 16.57 4.26
C ASN A 62 2.23 17.45 3.34
N VAL A 63 1.60 18.51 2.81
CA VAL A 63 2.27 19.55 2.05
C VAL A 63 2.24 20.81 2.90
N THR A 64 3.38 21.18 3.46
CA THR A 64 3.55 22.38 4.25
C THR A 64 4.24 23.44 3.41
N ASP A 65 3.54 24.55 3.16
CA ASP A 65 4.07 25.71 2.45
C ASP A 65 4.40 26.79 3.50
N THR A 66 5.69 27.04 3.73
CA THR A 66 6.17 28.09 4.64
C THR A 66 6.66 29.29 3.83
N GLY A 67 5.97 30.42 3.96
CA GLY A 67 6.41 31.70 3.42
C GLY A 67 6.87 32.60 4.54
N THR A 68 8.15 32.91 4.61
CA THR A 68 8.68 33.95 5.51
C THR A 68 8.90 35.23 4.72
N LEU A 69 8.19 36.27 5.14
CA LEU A 69 8.43 37.65 4.71
C LEU A 69 9.32 38.30 5.76
N GLN A 70 10.62 38.35 5.52
CA GLN A 70 11.54 39.12 6.34
C GLN A 70 11.76 40.47 5.67
N GLY A 71 11.01 41.48 6.13
CA GLY A 71 11.22 42.86 5.72
C GLY A 71 12.20 43.55 6.66
N SER A 72 13.44 43.78 6.23
CA SER A 72 14.32 44.73 6.94
C SER A 72 13.96 46.15 6.51
N GLY A 73 12.91 46.70 7.11
CA GLY A 73 12.53 48.10 6.93
C GLY A 73 13.41 49.01 7.80
N GLY A 74 14.51 49.51 7.27
CA GLY A 74 15.35 50.51 7.93
C GLY A 74 15.20 51.88 7.27
N PHE A 75 14.85 52.91 8.05
CA PHE A 75 14.98 54.31 7.61
C PHE A 75 16.45 54.71 7.67
N GLY A 76 17.17 54.56 6.56
CA GLY A 76 18.59 54.92 6.46
C GLY A 76 18.81 56.04 5.45
N ARG A 77 19.45 57.14 5.87
CA ARG A 77 19.97 58.17 4.95
C ARG A 77 21.29 57.68 4.36
N SER A 78 21.25 57.08 3.17
CA SER A 78 22.45 56.97 2.33
C SER A 78 22.58 58.28 1.57
N SER A 79 23.54 59.11 1.97
CA SER A 79 23.97 60.40 1.38
C SER A 79 23.40 60.77 -0.02
N GLY A 80 22.13 61.18 -0.08
CA GLY A 80 21.39 61.43 -1.33
C GLY A 80 19.86 61.46 -1.08
N PRO A 81 19.03 61.90 -2.06
CA PRO A 81 17.60 62.15 -1.85
C PRO A 81 16.88 60.89 -1.34
N PHE A 82 15.86 61.08 -0.51
CA PHE A 82 15.12 60.04 0.22
C PHE A 82 14.75 58.83 -0.66
N LEU A 83 15.62 57.83 -0.68
CA LEU A 83 15.32 56.52 -1.26
C LEU A 83 14.69 55.68 -0.16
N PHE A 84 13.40 55.42 -0.31
CA PHE A 84 12.71 54.40 0.45
C PHE A 84 13.34 53.05 0.07
N ASN A 85 14.30 52.57 0.87
CA ASN A 85 14.94 51.27 0.68
C ASN A 85 13.95 50.15 1.01
N MET A 86 12.96 49.96 0.14
CA MET A 86 12.04 48.81 0.09
C MET A 86 12.71 47.60 -0.58
N LEU A 87 14.03 47.62 -0.77
CA LEU A 87 14.77 46.55 -1.44
C LEU A 87 15.32 45.47 -0.48
N GLY A 88 14.91 45.48 0.79
CA GLY A 88 15.30 44.50 1.81
C GLY A 88 14.27 43.40 2.10
N SER A 89 13.20 43.27 1.30
CA SER A 89 12.21 42.21 1.49
C SER A 89 12.71 40.90 0.88
N MET A 90 13.42 40.08 1.66
CA MET A 90 13.61 38.67 1.31
C MET A 90 12.28 37.95 1.51
N LEU A 91 11.60 37.66 0.39
CA LEU A 91 10.51 36.69 0.34
C LEU A 91 11.13 35.32 0.13
N THR A 92 11.26 34.54 1.20
CA THR A 92 11.64 33.12 1.12
C THR A 92 10.39 32.27 1.26
N GLY A 93 10.00 31.61 0.18
CA GLY A 93 8.98 30.56 0.20
C GLY A 93 9.66 29.20 0.12
N GLN A 94 9.42 28.33 1.09
CA GLN A 94 9.84 26.94 1.07
C GLN A 94 8.60 26.04 1.09
N ARG A 95 8.61 25.01 0.26
CA ARG A 95 7.60 23.96 0.26
C ARG A 95 8.23 22.67 0.72
N GLN A 96 7.61 22.02 1.70
CA GLN A 96 8.00 20.68 2.16
C GLN A 96 6.83 19.72 1.93
N ALA A 97 7.07 18.68 1.14
CA ALA A 97 6.15 17.56 0.98
C ALA A 97 6.69 16.37 1.78
N ALA A 98 5.93 15.89 2.74
CA ALA A 98 6.24 14.70 3.52
C ALA A 98 5.18 13.63 3.26
N GLU A 99 5.63 12.45 2.87
CA GLU A 99 4.80 11.27 2.67
C GLU A 99 5.28 10.21 3.67
N ALA A 100 4.35 9.66 4.46
CA ALA A 100 4.66 8.61 5.43
C ALA A 100 3.68 7.44 5.28
N PHE A 101 4.23 6.23 5.31
CA PHE A 101 3.46 4.99 5.37
C PHE A 101 3.70 4.33 6.71
N THR A 102 2.62 4.08 7.44
CA THR A 102 2.67 3.28 8.66
C THR A 102 2.30 1.84 8.29
N LEU A 103 3.31 0.98 8.27
CA LEU A 103 3.16 -0.45 7.99
C LEU A 103 2.84 -1.19 9.30
N ASN A 104 1.79 -2.02 9.30
CA ASN A 104 1.50 -2.91 10.41
C ASN A 104 1.88 -4.35 10.01
N PRO A 105 2.89 -4.96 10.64
CA PRO A 105 3.26 -6.34 10.34
C PRO A 105 2.17 -7.31 10.82
N VAL A 106 1.96 -8.39 10.06
CA VAL A 106 1.07 -9.48 10.48
C VAL A 106 1.81 -10.35 11.49
N ASN A 107 1.53 -10.16 12.78
CA ASN A 107 2.17 -10.90 13.87
C ASN A 107 1.35 -12.09 14.39
N ASP A 108 0.17 -12.35 13.81
CA ASP A 108 -0.71 -13.44 14.26
C ASP A 108 -0.21 -14.78 13.70
N PRO A 109 0.23 -15.73 14.55
CA PRO A 109 0.80 -16.99 14.11
C PRO A 109 -0.19 -17.82 13.27
N ARG A 110 -1.48 -17.76 13.59
CA ARG A 110 -2.51 -18.51 12.85
C ARG A 110 -2.68 -17.99 11.42
N LYS A 111 -2.52 -16.67 11.23
CA LYS A 111 -2.56 -16.06 9.89
C LYS A 111 -1.30 -16.37 9.10
N LEU A 112 -0.14 -16.39 9.76
CA LEU A 112 1.13 -16.76 9.12
C LEU A 112 1.12 -18.21 8.63
N GLU A 113 0.56 -19.13 9.42
CA GLU A 113 0.36 -20.53 9.01
C GLU A 113 -0.59 -20.65 7.81
N LEU A 114 -1.71 -19.93 7.82
CA LEU A 114 -2.64 -19.89 6.69
C LEU A 114 -1.96 -19.37 5.42
N MET A 115 -1.17 -18.30 5.53
CA MET A 115 -0.41 -17.73 4.41
C MET A 115 0.61 -18.72 3.87
N ARG A 116 1.37 -19.40 4.75
CA ARG A 116 2.33 -20.46 4.36
C ARG A 116 1.64 -21.55 3.55
N CYS A 117 0.50 -22.03 4.02
CA CYS A 117 -0.30 -23.03 3.32
C CYS A 117 -0.81 -22.55 1.96
N ALA A 118 -1.18 -21.27 1.84
CA ALA A 118 -1.60 -20.68 0.57
C ALA A 118 -0.44 -20.62 -0.46
N TYR A 119 0.76 -20.23 -0.03
CA TYR A 119 1.95 -20.19 -0.91
C TYR A 119 2.38 -21.58 -1.37
N GLN A 120 2.45 -22.55 -0.46
CA GLN A 120 2.81 -23.93 -0.83
C GLN A 120 1.81 -24.51 -1.83
N LYS A 121 0.52 -24.30 -1.61
CA LYS A 121 -0.53 -24.73 -2.54
C LYS A 121 -0.38 -24.07 -3.91
N ALA A 122 -0.03 -22.78 -3.95
CA ALA A 122 0.23 -22.07 -5.20
C ALA A 122 1.42 -22.70 -5.96
N LEU A 123 2.48 -23.08 -5.25
CA LEU A 123 3.66 -23.72 -5.85
C LEU A 123 3.38 -25.14 -6.36
N VAL A 124 2.62 -25.94 -5.59
CA VAL A 124 2.15 -27.26 -6.02
C VAL A 124 1.29 -27.14 -7.28
N GLY A 125 0.33 -26.21 -7.29
CA GLY A 125 -0.59 -26.03 -8.41
C GLY A 125 0.04 -25.42 -9.67
N CYS A 126 1.16 -24.69 -9.55
CA CYS A 126 1.80 -24.02 -10.67
C CYS A 126 3.07 -24.66 -11.19
N ILE A 127 3.92 -25.15 -10.29
CA ILE A 127 5.24 -25.68 -10.63
C ILE A 127 5.25 -27.20 -10.46
N GLY A 128 4.23 -27.78 -9.81
CA GLY A 128 4.20 -29.21 -9.51
C GLY A 128 5.20 -29.60 -8.43
N MET A 129 5.66 -28.65 -7.60
CA MET A 129 6.54 -28.98 -6.48
C MET A 129 5.79 -29.83 -5.45
N PRO A 130 6.46 -30.80 -4.81
CA PRO A 130 5.86 -31.58 -3.74
C PRO A 130 5.55 -30.69 -2.54
N MET A 131 4.44 -30.98 -1.86
CA MET A 131 4.09 -30.30 -0.63
C MET A 131 5.01 -30.78 0.51
N SER A 132 5.50 -29.86 1.34
CA SER A 132 6.37 -30.22 2.47
C SER A 132 5.59 -31.03 3.50
N GLU A 133 6.06 -32.22 3.84
CA GLU A 133 5.50 -33.08 4.90
C GLU A 133 5.73 -32.51 6.30
N ALA A 134 6.63 -31.53 6.45
CA ALA A 134 6.92 -30.87 7.72
C ALA A 134 5.84 -29.87 8.17
N CYS A 135 4.77 -29.71 7.38
CA CYS A 135 3.68 -28.79 7.66
C CYS A 135 2.45 -29.48 8.25
N PRO A 136 1.71 -28.82 9.16
CA PRO A 136 0.38 -29.27 9.53
C PRO A 136 -0.55 -29.27 8.31
N ASP A 137 -1.60 -30.09 8.34
CA ASP A 137 -2.53 -30.28 7.22
C ASP A 137 -3.12 -28.94 6.73
N CYS A 138 -2.56 -28.40 5.65
CA CYS A 138 -3.02 -27.12 5.10
C CYS A 138 -4.47 -27.15 4.63
N GLN A 139 -4.97 -28.33 4.26
CA GLN A 139 -6.38 -28.48 3.88
C GLN A 139 -7.32 -28.24 5.06
N THR A 140 -7.00 -28.77 6.25
CA THR A 140 -7.85 -28.59 7.44
C THR A 140 -7.81 -27.14 7.92
N ILE A 141 -6.62 -26.51 7.89
CA ILE A 141 -6.46 -25.08 8.23
C ILE A 141 -7.26 -24.18 7.27
N GLN A 142 -7.19 -24.45 5.96
CA GLN A 142 -7.96 -23.69 4.97
C GLN A 142 -9.47 -23.92 5.13
N LYS A 143 -9.91 -25.18 5.29
CA LYS A 143 -11.34 -25.49 5.53
C LYS A 143 -11.84 -24.74 6.76
N LYS A 144 -11.16 -24.88 7.90
CA LYS A 144 -11.48 -24.17 9.14
C LYS A 144 -11.56 -22.64 8.96
N PHE A 145 -10.76 -22.06 8.07
CA PHE A 145 -10.82 -20.62 7.78
C PHE A 145 -12.05 -20.24 6.94
N TYR A 146 -12.39 -21.03 5.92
CA TYR A 146 -13.49 -20.70 5.00
C TYR A 146 -14.87 -21.18 5.46
N THR A 147 -14.96 -22.34 6.12
CA THR A 147 -16.22 -22.95 6.57
C THR A 147 -16.48 -22.70 8.06
N GLY A 148 -15.46 -22.29 8.83
CA GLY A 148 -15.51 -22.19 10.28
C GLY A 148 -15.35 -23.54 11.01
N ASP A 149 -15.31 -24.65 10.28
CA ASP A 149 -15.26 -26.02 10.80
C ASP A 149 -14.08 -26.78 10.14
N PRO A 150 -13.17 -27.42 10.91
CA PRO A 150 -12.10 -28.25 10.34
C PRO A 150 -12.60 -29.36 9.40
N ASP A 151 -13.78 -29.92 9.68
CA ASP A 151 -14.38 -31.01 8.91
C ASP A 151 -15.45 -30.51 7.93
N GLY A 152 -15.72 -29.20 7.92
CA GLY A 152 -16.71 -28.60 7.05
C GLY A 152 -16.42 -28.86 5.58
N GLU A 153 -17.40 -29.43 4.88
CA GLU A 153 -17.37 -29.53 3.43
C GLU A 153 -17.60 -28.15 2.82
N ILE A 154 -16.77 -27.77 1.85
CA ILE A 154 -16.96 -26.54 1.09
C ILE A 154 -18.14 -26.81 0.14
N ASN A 155 -19.34 -26.39 0.53
CA ASN A 155 -20.54 -26.54 -0.28
C ASN A 155 -20.31 -25.94 -1.68
N ALA A 156 -20.31 -26.79 -2.71
CA ALA A 156 -20.03 -26.42 -4.10
C ALA A 156 -20.98 -25.35 -4.66
N THR A 157 -22.15 -25.18 -4.05
CA THR A 157 -23.25 -24.31 -4.48
C THR A 157 -23.46 -23.07 -3.60
N ALA A 158 -22.51 -22.72 -2.73
CA ALA A 158 -22.65 -21.50 -1.93
C ALA A 158 -22.64 -20.26 -2.85
N ASN A 159 -23.79 -19.59 -2.93
CA ASN A 159 -24.09 -18.45 -3.79
C ASN A 159 -23.11 -17.28 -3.58
N GLY A 160 -21.94 -17.34 -4.21
CA GLY A 160 -20.92 -16.28 -4.17
C GLY A 160 -19.85 -16.43 -3.09
N ILE A 161 -19.87 -17.50 -2.30
CA ILE A 161 -18.87 -17.78 -1.26
C ILE A 161 -18.00 -18.92 -1.78
N VAL A 162 -16.75 -18.59 -2.14
CA VAL A 162 -15.63 -19.48 -2.52
C VAL A 162 -16.02 -20.96 -2.69
N SER A 163 -16.31 -21.39 -3.92
CA SER A 163 -16.63 -22.80 -4.18
C SER A 163 -15.39 -23.68 -4.03
N SER A 164 -15.60 -24.98 -3.77
CA SER A 164 -14.54 -25.99 -3.71
C SER A 164 -13.71 -26.04 -5.00
N GLU A 165 -14.32 -25.74 -6.15
CA GLU A 165 -13.63 -25.60 -7.44
C GLU A 165 -12.64 -24.42 -7.48
N CYS A 166 -12.95 -23.30 -6.81
CA CYS A 166 -12.01 -22.17 -6.71
C CYS A 166 -10.81 -22.52 -5.79
N LEU A 167 -11.01 -23.49 -4.88
CA LEU A 167 -9.99 -23.97 -3.94
C LEU A 167 -9.36 -25.30 -4.37
N ASP A 168 -9.73 -25.86 -5.52
CA ASP A 168 -9.22 -27.15 -5.95
C ASP A 168 -7.72 -27.05 -6.26
N THR A 169 -6.94 -27.97 -5.70
CA THR A 169 -5.47 -27.97 -5.63
C THR A 169 -4.80 -28.19 -6.99
N LYS A 170 -5.55 -28.62 -8.00
CA LYS A 170 -5.02 -29.03 -9.30
C LYS A 170 -4.73 -27.88 -10.27
N LYS A 171 -5.08 -26.64 -9.93
CA LYS A 171 -4.91 -25.50 -10.83
C LYS A 171 -4.16 -24.36 -10.14
N CYS A 172 -3.27 -23.71 -10.89
CA CYS A 172 -2.63 -22.45 -10.51
C CYS A 172 -3.66 -21.45 -9.97
N TRP A 173 -3.53 -21.08 -8.70
CA TRP A 173 -4.39 -20.06 -8.08
C TRP A 173 -4.33 -18.72 -8.85
N PHE A 174 -3.15 -18.35 -9.37
CA PHE A 174 -2.97 -17.16 -10.20
C PHE A 174 -3.73 -17.18 -11.54
N ARG A 175 -4.20 -18.36 -12.00
CA ARG A 175 -4.91 -18.50 -13.29
C ARG A 175 -6.44 -18.51 -13.15
N TYR A 176 -6.97 -18.63 -11.94
CA TYR A 176 -8.42 -18.73 -11.72
C TYR A 176 -8.84 -17.95 -10.47
N SER A 177 -9.21 -16.69 -10.66
CA SER A 177 -10.26 -16.10 -9.83
C SER A 177 -11.60 -16.52 -10.42
N CYS A 178 -12.48 -17.12 -9.63
CA CYS A 178 -13.85 -17.37 -10.06
C CYS A 178 -14.43 -16.04 -10.58
N LYS A 179 -14.83 -15.97 -11.86
CA LYS A 179 -15.24 -14.73 -12.55
C LYS A 179 -16.32 -13.96 -11.81
N LYS A 180 -17.10 -14.65 -10.97
CA LYS A 180 -18.14 -14.09 -10.09
C LYS A 180 -17.58 -13.34 -8.86
N CYS A 181 -16.33 -13.59 -8.47
CA CYS A 181 -15.65 -13.01 -7.31
C CYS A 181 -14.74 -11.82 -7.66
N LEU A 182 -14.52 -11.54 -8.95
CA LEU A 182 -13.87 -10.30 -9.36
C LEU A 182 -14.87 -9.16 -9.22
N PRO A 183 -14.53 -8.07 -8.49
CA PRO A 183 -15.37 -6.89 -8.45
C PRO A 183 -15.58 -6.40 -9.89
N LYS A 184 -16.84 -6.40 -10.35
CA LYS A 184 -17.21 -5.80 -11.62
C LYS A 184 -17.23 -4.29 -11.39
N TYR A 185 -16.31 -3.59 -12.05
CA TYR A 185 -16.38 -2.13 -12.18
C TYR A 185 -17.53 -1.75 -13.11
#